data_AF-A0A2T7H8D1-F1
#
_entry.id   AF-A0A2T7H8D1-F1
#
_cell.length_a   1.000
_cell.length_b   1.000
_cell.length_c   1.000
_cell.angle_alpha   90.00
_cell.angle_beta   90.00
_cell.angle_gamma   90.00
#
_symmetry.space_group_name_H-M   'P 1'
#
loop_
_entity.id
_entity.type
_entity.pdbx_description
1 polymer ?
#
loop_
_entity_poly.entity_id
_entity_poly.type
_entity_poly.pdbx_seq_one_letter_code
_entity_poly.pdbx_strand_id
1 'polypeptide(L)' 'MNIKKMMEELEQARDELRLQLHLASKDAEDEWQEVTREWDQFLSTAQFEKSAEEVGEAAKELGLKMKASYDRFKKGLSQ' A
#
# COMPACT_ATOMS: atom_id res chain seq x y z
N MET A 1 -18.03 -6.85 4.57
CA MET A 1 -16.77 -6.78 3.81
C MET A 1 -15.75 -7.61 4.58
N ASN A 2 -15.17 -8.63 3.95
CA ASN A 2 -14.29 -9.58 4.65
C ASN A 2 -12.86 -9.03 4.60
N ILE A 3 -12.17 -8.95 5.75
CA ILE A 3 -10.82 -8.35 5.85
C ILE A 3 -9.88 -8.99 4.83
N LYS A 4 -9.99 -10.31 4.60
CA LYS A 4 -9.22 -11.01 3.55
C LYS A 4 -9.37 -10.39 2.15
N LYS A 5 -10.60 -10.10 1.72
CA LYS A 5 -10.84 -9.55 0.39
C LYS A 5 -10.29 -8.13 0.26
N MET A 6 -10.41 -7.35 1.33
CA MET A 6 -9.83 -6.01 1.36
C MET A 6 -8.31 -6.07 1.25
N MET A 7 -7.65 -7.03 1.93
CA MET A 7 -6.20 -7.25 1.86
C MET A 7 -5.74 -7.72 0.48
N GLU A 8 -6.51 -8.58 -0.19
CA GLU A 8 -6.22 -9.06 -1.55
C GLU A 8 -6.27 -7.91 -2.59
N GLU A 9 -7.31 -7.07 -2.55
CA GLU A 9 -7.42 -5.89 -3.43
C GLU A 9 -6.25 -4.92 -3.22
N LEU A 10 -5.81 -4.83 -1.97
CA LEU A 10 -4.72 -4.01 -1.48
C LEU A 10 -3.35 -4.53 -1.94
N GLU A 11 -3.11 -5.85 -1.89
CA GLU A 11 -1.93 -6.48 -2.49
C GLU A 11 -1.90 -6.34 -4.02
N GLN A 12 -3.04 -6.50 -4.66
CA GLN A 12 -3.13 -6.40 -6.12
C GLN A 12 -2.79 -4.98 -6.61
N ALA A 13 -3.30 -3.95 -5.92
CA ALA A 13 -2.96 -2.57 -6.21
C ALA A 13 -1.47 -2.26 -5.99
N ARG A 14 -0.85 -2.84 -4.95
CA ARG A 14 0.59 -2.75 -4.70
C ARG A 14 1.40 -3.35 -5.86
N ASP A 15 1.01 -4.52 -6.33
CA ASP A 15 1.76 -5.24 -7.37
C ASP A 15 1.69 -4.52 -8.72
N GLU A 16 0.52 -3.99 -9.08
CA GLU A 16 0.37 -3.13 -10.27
C GLU A 16 1.22 -1.86 -10.16
N LEU A 17 1.28 -1.26 -8.96
CA LEU A 17 2.09 -0.08 -8.71
C LEU A 17 3.58 -0.36 -8.83
N ARG A 18 4.06 -1.46 -8.24
CA ARG A 18 5.45 -1.91 -8.35
C ARG A 18 5.88 -2.09 -9.81
N LEU A 19 4.99 -2.61 -10.65
CA LEU A 19 5.22 -2.76 -12.09
C LEU A 19 5.38 -1.40 -12.79
N GLN A 20 4.55 -0.41 -12.46
CA GLN A 20 4.67 0.93 -13.05
C GLN A 20 5.89 1.69 -12.53
N LEU A 21 6.25 1.49 -11.28
CA LEU A 21 7.42 2.11 -10.64
C LEU A 21 8.75 1.63 -11.18
N HIS A 22 8.85 0.36 -11.57
CA HIS A 22 10.03 -0.16 -12.24
C HIS A 22 10.32 0.57 -13.58
N LEU A 23 9.34 1.28 -14.12
CA LEU A 23 9.45 2.13 -15.31
C LEU A 23 9.55 3.62 -14.98
N ALA A 24 9.40 4.00 -13.70
CA ALA A 24 9.40 5.38 -13.23
C ALA A 24 10.79 5.82 -12.73
N SER A 25 10.93 7.11 -12.39
CA SER A 25 12.19 7.69 -11.92
C SER A 25 12.60 7.16 -10.53
N LYS A 26 13.88 7.32 -10.19
CA LYS A 26 14.47 6.85 -8.92
C LYS A 26 13.80 7.46 -7.68
N ASP A 27 13.46 8.75 -7.71
CA ASP A 27 12.75 9.41 -6.59
C ASP A 27 11.38 8.78 -6.31
N ALA A 28 10.75 8.33 -7.39
CA ALA A 28 9.51 7.60 -7.36
C ALA A 28 9.73 6.20 -6.74
N GLU A 29 10.77 5.50 -7.17
CA GLU A 29 11.14 4.21 -6.59
C GLU A 29 11.39 4.31 -5.07
N ASP A 30 12.07 5.37 -4.61
CA ASP A 30 12.37 5.61 -3.19
C ASP A 30 11.11 5.89 -2.35
N GLU A 31 10.20 6.77 -2.79
CA GLU A 31 8.92 7.02 -2.11
C GLU A 31 8.06 5.75 -2.01
N TRP A 32 8.12 4.89 -3.02
CA TRP A 32 7.38 3.63 -3.02
C TRP A 32 7.97 2.60 -2.07
N GLN A 33 9.31 2.54 -1.95
CA GLN A 33 9.96 1.66 -0.99
C GLN A 33 9.58 1.97 0.46
N GLU A 34 9.42 3.25 0.83
CA GLU A 34 8.94 3.61 2.17
C GLU A 34 7.52 3.09 2.42
N VAL A 35 6.60 3.31 1.48
CA VAL A 35 5.20 2.87 1.61
C VAL A 35 5.08 1.35 1.66
N THR A 36 5.86 0.63 0.85
CA THR A 36 5.87 -0.84 0.86
C THR A 36 6.50 -1.43 2.12
N ARG A 37 7.44 -0.73 2.75
CA ARG A 37 8.01 -1.17 4.02
C ARG A 37 7.01 -1.06 5.17
N GLU A 38 6.24 0.03 5.22
CA GLU A 38 5.14 0.16 6.19
C GLU A 38 4.05 -0.89 5.95
N TRP A 39 3.82 -1.24 4.69
CA TRP A 39 2.90 -2.31 4.30
C TRP A 39 3.29 -3.69 4.83
N ASP A 40 4.55 -4.09 4.61
CA ASP A 40 5.05 -5.39 5.08
C ASP A 40 5.01 -5.48 6.61
N GLN A 41 5.31 -4.37 7.28
CA GLN A 41 5.21 -4.28 8.74
C GLN A 41 3.75 -4.41 9.21
N PHE A 42 2.80 -3.81 8.50
CA PHE A 42 1.38 -3.98 8.77
C PHE A 42 0.92 -5.42 8.54
N LEU A 43 1.28 -6.06 7.43
CA LEU A 43 0.95 -7.47 7.15
C LEU A 43 1.48 -8.41 8.25
N SER A 44 2.73 -8.21 8.65
CA SER A 44 3.33 -8.96 9.75
C SER A 44 2.56 -8.73 11.06
N THR A 45 2.14 -7.49 11.35
CA THR A 45 1.40 -7.19 12.58
C THR A 45 -0.04 -7.72 12.54
N ALA A 46 -0.66 -7.74 11.37
CA ALA A 46 -2.01 -8.26 11.16
C ALA A 46 -2.07 -9.80 11.19
N GLN A 47 -0.99 -10.49 10.82
CA GLN A 47 -0.88 -11.96 10.95
C GLN A 47 -0.68 -12.43 12.40
N PHE A 48 -0.03 -11.61 13.24
CA PHE A 48 0.38 -11.98 14.60
C PHE A 48 -0.55 -11.40 15.69
N GLU A 49 -1.83 -11.79 15.70
CA GLU A 49 -2.71 -11.71 16.89
C GLU A 49 -3.40 -10.37 17.23
N LYS A 50 -3.59 -9.44 16.28
CA LYS A 50 -4.44 -8.26 16.55
C LYS A 50 -5.93 -8.53 16.42
N SER A 51 -6.73 -7.87 17.25
CA SER A 51 -8.19 -7.92 17.16
C SER A 51 -8.66 -7.37 15.80
N ALA A 52 -9.79 -7.88 15.28
CA ALA A 52 -10.30 -7.46 13.97
C ALA A 52 -10.53 -5.94 13.84
N GLU A 53 -10.73 -5.26 14.97
CA GLU A 53 -10.91 -3.82 15.07
C GLU A 53 -9.58 -3.06 14.91
N GLU A 54 -8.53 -3.46 15.63
CA GLU A 54 -7.19 -2.85 15.48
C GLU A 54 -6.56 -3.11 14.11
N VAL A 55 -6.79 -4.30 13.54
CA VAL A 55 -6.39 -4.60 12.16
C VAL A 55 -7.17 -3.71 11.18
N GLY A 56 -8.45 -3.46 11.44
CA GLY A 56 -9.31 -2.64 10.59
C GLY A 56 -8.87 -1.17 10.53
N GLU A 57 -8.54 -0.55 11.67
CA GLU A 57 -8.05 0.82 11.70
C GLU A 57 -6.69 0.98 11.02
N ALA A 58 -5.73 0.09 11.34
CA ALA A 58 -4.41 0.14 10.73
C ALA A 58 -4.46 -0.15 9.22
N ALA A 59 -5.31 -1.08 8.77
CA ALA A 59 -5.54 -1.32 7.34
C ALA A 59 -6.11 -0.08 6.63
N LYS A 60 -7.02 0.63 7.30
CA LYS A 60 -7.65 1.83 6.76
C LYS A 60 -6.65 2.97 6.62
N GLU A 61 -5.83 3.24 7.63
CA GLU A 61 -4.78 4.26 7.54
C GLU A 61 -3.77 3.94 6.43
N LEU A 62 -3.32 2.68 6.37
CA LEU A 62 -2.37 2.22 5.37
C LEU A 62 -2.93 2.32 3.95
N GLY A 63 -4.19 1.90 3.75
CA GLY A 63 -4.90 2.05 2.48
C GLY A 63 -5.06 3.52 2.06
N LEU A 64 -5.31 4.43 3.00
CA LEU A 64 -5.36 5.87 2.73
C LEU A 64 -3.98 6.42 2.32
N LYS A 65 -2.91 6.00 3.00
CA LYS A 65 -1.52 6.38 2.68
C LYS A 65 -1.11 5.90 1.28
N MET A 66 -1.39 4.64 0.97
CA MET A 66 -1.12 4.06 -0.35
C MET A 66 -1.90 4.78 -1.45
N LYS A 67 -3.19 5.04 -1.23
CA LYS A 67 -4.00 5.80 -2.19
C LYS A 67 -3.44 7.19 -2.42
N ALA A 68 -3.03 7.89 -1.36
CA ALA A 68 -2.45 9.22 -1.48
C ALA A 68 -1.12 9.21 -2.26
N SER A 69 -0.24 8.23 -2.01
CA SER A 69 0.96 8.06 -2.83
C SER A 69 0.61 7.72 -4.26
N TYR A 70 -0.33 6.81 -4.52
CA TYR A 70 -0.78 6.48 -5.88
C TYR A 70 -1.30 7.70 -6.64
N ASP A 71 -2.13 8.52 -6.00
CA ASP A 71 -2.68 9.74 -6.61
C ASP A 71 -1.56 10.75 -6.94
N ARG A 72 -0.51 10.84 -6.11
CA ARG A 72 0.69 11.65 -6.39
C ARG A 72 1.48 11.09 -7.58
N PHE A 73 1.72 9.78 -7.59
CA PHE A 73 2.38 9.07 -8.69
C PHE A 73 1.70 9.31 -10.03
N LYS A 74 0.39 9.07 -10.07
CA LYS A 74 -0.41 9.21 -11.27
C LYS A 74 -0.41 10.65 -11.78
N LYS A 75 -0.46 11.64 -10.88
CA LYS A 75 -0.31 13.06 -11.26
C LYS A 75 1.06 13.35 -11.85
N GLY A 76 2.14 12.83 -11.26
CA GLY A 76 3.50 13.01 -11.76
C GLY A 76 3.76 12.39 -13.14
N LEU A 77 3.11 11.27 -13.44
CA LEU A 77 3.17 10.60 -14.76
C LEU A 77 2.33 11.30 -15.85
N SER A 78 1.45 12.23 -15.47
CA SER A 78 0.52 12.92 -16.39
C SER A 78 1.03 14.30 -16.84
N GLN A 79 2.23 14.71 -16.43
CA GLN A 79 2.85 16.00 -16.78
C GLN A 79 3.93 15.85 -17.85
#